data_AF-A0A7C4W9Q2-F1
#
_entry.id   AF-A0A7C4W9Q2-F1
#
_cell.length_a   1.000
_cell.length_b   1.000
_cell.length_c   1.000
_cell.angle_alpha   90.00
_cell.angle_beta   90.00
_cell.angle_gamma   90.00
#
_symmetry.space_group_name_H-M   'P 1'
#
loop_
_entity.id
_entity.type
_entity.pdbx_description
1 polymer ?
#
loop_
_entity_poly.entity_id
_entity_poly.type
_entity_poly.pdbx_seq_one_letter_code
_entity_poly.pdbx_strand_id
1 'polypeptide(L)' 'MSPEDQDIDFVRNAPESETNRVYEIFYRFDSFPENKKRELAEAFKACWQRWGKWEGKQSPKQTEKIARIKRVLGE' A
#
# COMPACT_ATOMS: atom_id res chain seq x y z
N MET A 1 6.39 16.95 -9.37
CA MET A 1 5.94 15.61 -8.93
C MET A 1 4.45 15.68 -8.79
N SER A 2 3.69 14.75 -9.38
CA SER A 2 2.23 14.73 -9.21
C SER A 2 1.88 14.27 -7.79
N PRO A 3 0.69 14.61 -7.24
CA PRO A 3 0.25 14.16 -5.93
C PRO A 3 0.34 12.64 -5.76
N GLU A 4 -0.03 11.89 -6.81
CA GLU A 4 0.05 10.43 -6.83
C GLU A 4 1.49 9.90 -6.72
N ASP A 5 2.44 10.54 -7.41
CA ASP A 5 3.86 10.16 -7.31
C ASP A 5 4.43 10.44 -5.92
N GLN A 6 3.98 11.53 -5.28
CA GLN A 6 4.37 11.85 -3.91
C GLN A 6 3.80 10.83 -2.92
N ASP A 7 2.55 10.40 -3.10
CA ASP A 7 1.92 9.38 -2.27
C ASP A 7 2.61 8.02 -2.44
N ILE A 8 2.99 7.64 -3.67
CA ILE A 8 3.75 6.41 -3.95
C ILE A 8 5.13 6.44 -3.29
N ASP A 9 5.87 7.54 -3.45
CA ASP A 9 7.19 7.71 -2.84
C ASP A 9 7.10 7.69 -1.31
N PHE A 10 6.08 8.36 -0.76
CA PHE A 10 5.80 8.35 0.66
C PHE A 10 5.55 6.93 1.17
N VAL A 11 4.62 6.18 0.57
CA VAL A 11 4.32 4.79 1.00
C VAL A 11 5.57 3.92 0.91
N ARG A 12 6.36 4.06 -0.16
CA ARG A 12 7.60 3.32 -0.37
C ARG A 12 8.64 3.59 0.71
N ASN A 13 8.65 4.76 1.34
CA ASN A 13 9.66 5.13 2.34
C ASN A 13 9.09 5.34 3.75
N ALA A 14 7.78 5.15 3.96
CA ALA A 14 7.13 5.47 5.22
C ALA A 14 7.68 4.63 6.39
N PRO A 15 8.07 5.28 7.50
CA PRO A 15 8.34 4.58 8.76
C PRO A 15 7.04 4.07 9.38
N GLU A 16 7.12 3.07 10.25
CA GLU A 16 5.92 2.49 10.88
C GLU A 16 5.13 3.52 11.73
N SER A 17 5.80 4.55 12.25
CA SER A 17 5.14 5.67 12.96
C SER A 17 4.11 6.40 12.09
N GLU A 18 4.26 6.36 10.76
CA GLU A 18 3.35 6.98 9.79
C GLU A 18 2.24 6.02 9.30
N THR A 19 1.94 4.97 10.06
CA THR A 19 0.91 3.97 9.73
C THR A 19 -0.43 4.61 9.34
N ASN A 20 -0.86 5.68 10.02
CA ASN A 20 -2.13 6.36 9.72
C ASN A 20 -2.14 6.93 8.30
N ARG A 21 -1.09 7.66 7.92
CA ARG A 21 -0.98 8.29 6.59
C ARG A 21 -0.89 7.24 5.48
N VAL A 22 -0.18 6.14 5.71
CA VAL A 22 -0.16 4.99 4.79
C VAL A 22 -1.57 4.43 4.57
N TYR A 23 -2.39 4.31 5.62
CA TYR A 23 -3.77 3.87 5.45
C TYR A 23 -4.69 4.90 4.79
N GLU A 24 -4.47 6.20 5.00
CA GLU A 24 -5.19 7.26 4.27
C GLU A 24 -4.94 7.20 2.76
N ILE A 25 -3.69 6.93 2.36
CA ILE A 25 -3.35 6.69 0.95
C ILE A 25 -4.03 5.40 0.46
N PHE A 26 -4.06 4.36 1.30
CA PHE A 26 -4.72 3.10 0.94
C PHE A 26 -6.23 3.28 0.71
N TYR A 27 -6.92 4.12 1.49
CA TYR A 27 -8.34 4.39 1.26
C TYR A 27 -8.62 5.06 -0.09
N ARG A 28 -7.64 5.77 -0.65
CA ARG A 28 -7.71 6.39 -1.97
C ARG A 28 -7.16 5.49 -3.07
N PHE A 29 -6.63 4.30 -2.74
CA PHE A 29 -5.98 3.37 -3.68
C PHE A 29 -6.82 3.07 -4.93
N ASP A 30 -8.13 2.89 -4.76
CA ASP A 30 -9.02 2.58 -5.88
C ASP A 30 -9.24 3.75 -6.84
N SER A 31 -8.96 4.98 -6.39
CA SER A 31 -9.05 6.22 -7.17
C SER A 31 -7.77 6.55 -7.93
N PHE A 32 -6.67 5.82 -7.73
CA PHE A 32 -5.44 6.03 -8.49
C PHE A 32 -5.64 5.56 -9.95
N PRO A 33 -5.07 6.26 -10.93
CA PRO A 33 -5.13 5.84 -12.32
C PRO A 33 -4.43 4.48 -12.50
N GLU A 34 -4.91 3.67 -13.43
CA GLU A 34 -4.49 2.25 -13.55
C GLU A 34 -2.97 2.07 -13.70
N ASN A 35 -2.32 2.98 -14.43
CA ASN A 35 -0.87 2.99 -14.59
C ASN A 35 -0.12 3.21 -13.26
N LYS A 36 -0.67 4.00 -12.34
CA LYS A 36 -0.10 4.27 -11.01
C LYS A 36 -0.56 3.29 -9.94
N LYS A 37 -1.73 2.68 -10.11
CA LYS A 37 -2.30 1.74 -9.16
C LYS A 37 -1.39 0.53 -8.93
N ARG A 38 -0.75 0.03 -9.99
CA ARG A 38 0.26 -1.04 -9.90
C ARG A 38 1.52 -0.58 -9.15
N GLU A 39 2.04 0.60 -9.45
CA GLU A 39 3.20 1.17 -8.75
C GLU A 39 2.93 1.38 -7.25
N LEU A 40 1.74 1.87 -6.91
CA LEU A 40 1.31 2.06 -5.54
C LEU A 40 1.11 0.71 -4.81
N ALA A 41 0.61 -0.32 -5.51
CA ALA A 41 0.47 -1.66 -4.96
C ALA A 41 1.83 -2.27 -4.57
N GLU A 42 2.83 -2.12 -5.45
CA GLU A 42 4.22 -2.51 -5.16
C GLU A 42 4.79 -1.74 -3.95
N ALA A 43 4.50 -0.44 -3.85
CA ALA A 43 4.92 0.37 -2.71
C ALA A 43 4.29 -0.13 -1.39
N PHE A 44 2.99 -0.44 -1.38
CA PHE A 44 2.31 -1.01 -0.20
C PHE A 44 2.89 -2.35 0.20
N LYS A 45 3.15 -3.24 -0.77
CA LYS A 45 3.80 -4.53 -0.53
C LYS A 45 5.14 -4.36 0.15
N ALA A 46 6.04 -3.57 -0.43
CA ALA A 46 7.36 -3.31 0.15
C ALA A 46 7.26 -2.67 1.55
N CYS A 47 6.34 -1.71 1.72
CA CYS A 47 6.10 -1.04 2.99
C CYS A 47 5.68 -2.02 4.08
N TRP A 48 4.63 -2.82 3.84
CA TRP A 48 4.11 -3.76 4.81
C TRP A 48 5.03 -4.97 5.02
N GLN A 49 5.83 -5.38 4.03
CA GLN A 49 6.87 -6.39 4.25
C GLN A 49 7.90 -5.91 5.27
N ARG A 50 8.38 -4.66 5.13
CA ARG A 50 9.33 -4.07 6.10
C ARG A 50 8.74 -3.95 7.50
N TRP A 51 7.43 -3.71 7.62
CA TRP A 51 6.73 -3.61 8.91
C TRP A 51 6.29 -4.98 9.46
N GLY A 52 6.56 -6.09 8.76
CA GLY A 52 6.05 -7.42 9.16
C GLY A 52 4.52 -7.57 9.07
N LYS A 53 3.85 -6.70 8.29
CA LYS A 53 2.39 -6.64 8.09
C LYS A 53 1.93 -7.19 6.73
N TRP A 54 2.79 -7.91 6.00
CA TRP A 54 2.46 -8.51 4.69
C TRP A 54 2.19 -10.01 4.76
N GLU A 55 2.93 -10.74 5.61
CA GLU A 55 2.86 -12.19 5.74
C GLU A 55 2.61 -12.63 7.18
N GLY A 56 2.25 -13.89 7.38
CA GLY A 56 1.94 -14.45 8.70
C GLY A 56 0.53 -14.10 9.20
N LYS A 57 0.33 -14.20 10.53
CA LYS A 57 -0.98 -13.98 11.15
C LYS A 57 -1.30 -12.50 11.21
N GLN A 58 -2.18 -12.05 10.31
CA GLN A 58 -2.66 -10.68 10.25
C GLN A 58 -4.09 -10.56 10.79
N SER A 59 -4.47 -9.35 11.23
CA SER A 59 -5.87 -9.07 11.58
C SER A 59 -6.75 -9.17 10.33
N PRO A 60 -8.06 -9.52 10.45
CA PRO A 60 -8.96 -9.65 9.30
C PRO A 60 -8.95 -8.41 8.37
N LYS A 61 -8.93 -7.21 8.97
CA LYS A 61 -8.83 -5.94 8.24
C LYS A 61 -7.55 -5.81 7.42
N GLN A 62 -6.42 -6.28 7.95
CA GLN A 62 -5.14 -6.20 7.25
C GLN A 62 -5.07 -7.25 6.13
N THR A 63 -5.59 -8.45 6.37
CA THR A 63 -5.72 -9.50 5.34
C THR A 63 -6.55 -9.01 4.15
N GLU A 64 -7.66 -8.32 4.38
CA GLU A 64 -8.48 -7.75 3.29
C GLU A 64 -7.70 -6.73 2.46
N LYS A 65 -6.93 -5.85 3.12
CA LYS A 65 -6.08 -4.86 2.44
C LYS A 65 -5.01 -5.54 1.57
N ILE A 66 -4.30 -6.53 2.13
CA ILE A 66 -3.32 -7.33 1.38
C ILE A 66 -3.97 -8.00 0.18
N ALA A 67 -5.15 -8.60 0.35
CA ALA A 67 -5.86 -9.26 -0.75
C ALA A 67 -6.19 -8.29 -1.90
N ARG A 68 -6.56 -7.03 -1.60
CA ARG A 68 -6.76 -6.00 -2.62
C ARG A 68 -5.48 -5.65 -3.37
N ILE A 69 -4.37 -5.50 -2.66
CA ILE A 69 -3.05 -5.25 -3.27
C ILE A 69 -2.65 -6.43 -4.17
N LYS A 70 -2.76 -7.67 -3.68
CA LYS A 70 -2.44 -8.88 -4.44
C LYS A 70 -3.23 -9.00 -5.74
N ARG A 71 -4.53 -8.68 -5.74
CA ARG A 71 -5.34 -8.65 -6.97
C ARG A 71 -4.78 -7.72 -8.04
N VAL A 72 -4.22 -6.57 -7.66
CA VAL A 72 -3.62 -5.61 -8.60
C VAL A 72 -2.26 -6.11 -9.10
N LEU A 73 -1.50 -6.81 -8.27
CA LEU A 73 -0.20 -7.38 -8.62
C LEU A 73 -0.33 -8.67 -9.45
N GLY A 74 -1.46 -9.36 -9.37
CA GLY A 74 -1.69 -10.67 -9.97
C GLY A 74 -1.16 -11.83 -9.10
N GLU A 75 -1.11 -11.63 -7.78
CA GLU A 75 -0.67 -12.60 -6.76
C GLU A 75 -1.83 -13.28 -6.01
#